data_AF-A0A172YRK1-F1
#
_entry.id   AF-A0A172YRK1-F1
#
_cell.length_a   1.000
_cell.length_b   1.000
_cell.length_c   1.000
_cell.angle_alpha   90.00
_cell.angle_beta   90.00
_cell.angle_gamma   90.00
#
_symmetry.space_group_name_H-M   'P 1'
#
loop_
_entity.id
_entity.type
_entity.pdbx_description
1 polymer ?
#
loop_
_entity_poly.entity_id
_entity_poly.type
_entity_poly.pdbx_seq_one_letter_code
_entity_poly.pdbx_strand_id
1 'polypeptide(L)'
;MRLPVLTFDIETQTDLKSGAHLFGLDLPEASLDQALTKLRRQESGTDFQRLPLHEIVCISGMWIDEQGMKLFSFSREQHSEAEILKKFLSIFDKRHPTLVSWNGSQFDLPVILYRAMYHGLSAPSLFDQGEIDTQKRYNNYQNRYHQRHVDLMDVMAMFHARHFQKLDDVAHLLGYPGKRGDGGYHVPEYVRNQEWTKLTSYCEGDVLNTWLVYIRWLLLKGQLLLPDYQHLVQSTIQYLHTQPQHAEFLAVWRETSRQTAFTQFDFPTPTD
;
A
#
# COMPACT_ATOMS: atom_id res chain seq x y z
N MET A 1 0.78 -13.43 15.96
CA MET A 1 1.03 -12.95 14.57
C MET A 1 1.93 -13.93 13.82
N ARG A 2 1.65 -14.27 12.55
CA ARG A 2 2.51 -15.15 11.73
C ARG A 2 3.55 -14.32 10.99
N LEU A 3 4.83 -14.59 11.21
CA LEU A 3 5.95 -13.97 10.50
C LEU A 3 6.40 -14.84 9.31
N PRO A 4 7.00 -14.24 8.27
CA PRO A 4 7.16 -12.80 8.08
C PRO A 4 5.86 -12.11 7.60
N VAL A 5 5.76 -10.81 7.84
CA VAL A 5 4.67 -9.93 7.36
C VAL A 5 5.26 -8.90 6.40
N LEU A 6 4.60 -8.69 5.27
CA LEU A 6 4.86 -7.59 4.35
C LEU A 6 3.60 -6.74 4.25
N THR A 7 3.63 -5.54 4.82
CA THR A 7 2.63 -4.51 4.51
C THR A 7 3.11 -3.71 3.31
N PHE A 8 2.26 -3.44 2.32
CA PHE A 8 2.69 -2.72 1.12
C PHE A 8 1.57 -1.85 0.54
N ASP A 9 1.99 -0.93 -0.32
CA ASP A 9 1.14 -0.02 -1.11
C ASP A 9 1.88 0.31 -2.42
N ILE A 10 1.14 0.71 -3.46
CA ILE A 10 1.71 1.15 -4.74
C ILE A 10 1.23 2.56 -5.11
N GLU A 11 2.13 3.32 -5.71
CA GLU A 11 1.77 4.56 -6.41
C GLU A 11 1.86 4.38 -7.91
N THR A 12 0.88 4.96 -8.60
CA THR A 12 0.73 4.82 -10.04
C THR A 12 0.56 6.17 -10.73
N GLN A 13 0.70 6.20 -12.05
CA GLN A 13 0.22 7.29 -12.88
C GLN A 13 -0.51 6.71 -14.09
N THR A 14 -1.18 7.55 -14.87
CA THR A 14 -1.84 7.10 -16.10
C THR A 14 -0.81 6.66 -17.14
N ASP A 15 -0.91 5.43 -17.64
CA ASP A 15 -0.16 4.96 -18.80
C ASP A 15 -0.72 5.60 -20.08
N LEU A 16 -0.16 6.77 -20.42
CA LEU A 16 -0.58 7.55 -21.58
C LEU A 16 -0.40 6.78 -22.90
N LYS A 17 0.64 5.93 -22.99
CA LYS A 17 0.95 5.16 -24.20
C LYS A 17 -0.10 4.07 -24.42
N SER A 18 -0.39 3.28 -23.40
CA SER A 18 -1.42 2.25 -23.48
C SER A 18 -2.81 2.86 -23.66
N GLY A 19 -3.09 4.00 -23.03
CA GLY A 19 -4.32 4.75 -23.23
C GLY A 19 -4.48 5.25 -24.66
N ALA A 20 -3.44 5.88 -25.23
CA ALA A 20 -3.45 6.34 -26.62
C ALA A 20 -3.71 5.19 -27.60
N HIS A 21 -3.04 4.04 -27.38
CA HIS A 21 -3.26 2.86 -28.21
C HIS A 21 -4.69 2.31 -28.10
N LEU A 22 -5.21 2.17 -26.87
CA LEU A 22 -6.55 1.64 -26.61
C LEU A 22 -7.65 2.46 -27.29
N PHE A 23 -7.50 3.78 -27.32
CA PHE A 23 -8.50 4.70 -27.86
C PHE A 23 -8.16 5.24 -29.26
N GLY A 24 -7.08 4.76 -29.88
CA GLY A 24 -6.65 5.21 -31.21
C GLY A 24 -6.33 6.72 -31.26
N LEU A 25 -5.79 7.28 -30.18
CA LEU A 25 -5.48 8.70 -30.09
C LEU A 25 -4.11 8.99 -30.70
N ASP A 26 -4.07 9.93 -31.63
CA ASP A 26 -2.84 10.51 -32.18
C ASP A 26 -2.75 11.97 -31.73
N LEU A 27 -2.30 12.16 -30.48
CA LEU A 27 -2.19 13.47 -29.83
C LEU A 27 -0.81 13.61 -29.18
N PRO A 28 -0.29 14.85 -29.04
CA PRO A 28 0.90 15.11 -28.24
C PRO A 28 0.71 14.67 -26.78
N GLU A 29 1.79 14.21 -26.14
CA GLU A 29 1.77 13.68 -24.75
C GLU A 29 1.11 14.64 -23.76
N ALA A 30 1.41 15.94 -23.85
CA ALA A 30 0.83 16.98 -23.00
C ALA A 30 -0.72 17.07 -23.11
N SER A 31 -1.30 16.60 -24.21
CA SER A 31 -2.75 16.56 -24.44
C SER A 31 -3.38 15.19 -24.16
N LEU A 32 -2.59 14.11 -24.11
CA LEU A 32 -3.10 12.76 -23.89
C LEU A 32 -3.75 12.59 -22.52
N ASP A 33 -3.11 13.10 -21.46
CA ASP A 33 -3.61 12.97 -20.09
C ASP A 33 -5.01 13.60 -19.93
N GLN A 34 -5.18 14.82 -20.47
CA GLN A 34 -6.49 15.50 -20.46
C GLN A 34 -7.53 14.77 -21.32
N ALA A 35 -7.13 14.23 -22.48
CA ALA A 35 -8.03 13.47 -23.35
C ALA A 35 -8.51 12.18 -22.66
N LEU A 36 -7.60 11.41 -22.08
CA LEU A 36 -7.91 10.18 -21.33
C LEU A 36 -8.76 10.47 -20.10
N THR A 37 -8.49 11.56 -19.38
CA THR A 37 -9.32 11.99 -18.24
C THR A 37 -10.74 12.34 -18.68
N LYS A 38 -10.91 13.09 -19.79
CA LYS A 38 -12.24 13.41 -20.33
C LYS A 38 -13.01 12.16 -20.76
N LEU A 39 -12.35 11.23 -21.46
CA LEU A 39 -12.95 9.95 -21.85
C LEU A 39 -13.39 9.16 -20.62
N ARG A 40 -12.57 9.13 -19.56
CA ARG A 40 -12.89 8.40 -18.32
C ARG A 40 -14.06 9.02 -17.56
N ARG A 41 -14.15 10.36 -17.49
CA ARG A 41 -15.30 11.08 -16.94
C ARG A 41 -16.59 10.79 -17.70
N GLN A 42 -16.52 10.77 -19.03
CA GLN A 42 -17.69 10.45 -19.87
C GLN A 42 -18.17 9.01 -19.67
N GLU A 43 -17.24 8.05 -19.50
CA GLU A 43 -17.57 6.65 -19.29
C GLU A 43 -18.13 6.37 -17.90
N SER A 44 -17.52 6.92 -16.85
CA SER A 44 -17.69 6.46 -15.47
C SER A 44 -17.98 7.55 -14.43
N GLY A 45 -17.93 8.82 -14.83
CA GLY A 45 -18.09 9.96 -13.93
C GLY A 45 -16.90 10.24 -13.02
N THR A 46 -15.78 9.53 -13.17
CA THR A 46 -14.57 9.69 -12.33
C THR A 46 -13.33 9.97 -13.18
N ASP A 47 -12.25 10.42 -12.52
CA ASP A 47 -10.93 10.59 -13.12
C ASP A 47 -10.04 9.36 -12.96
N PHE A 48 -10.47 8.43 -12.10
CA PHE A 48 -9.71 7.24 -11.76
C PHE A 48 -9.76 6.26 -12.92
N GLN A 49 -8.60 6.05 -13.55
CA GLN A 49 -8.47 5.28 -14.78
C GLN A 49 -8.81 3.80 -14.58
N ARG A 50 -8.97 3.08 -15.69
CA ARG A 50 -9.15 1.63 -15.67
C ARG A 50 -7.85 0.97 -15.19
N LEU A 51 -7.93 -0.11 -14.41
CA LEU A 51 -6.76 -0.82 -13.87
C LEU A 51 -5.61 -1.06 -14.88
N PRO A 52 -5.86 -1.48 -16.14
CA PRO A 52 -4.78 -1.71 -17.12
C PRO A 52 -4.08 -0.42 -17.60
N LEU A 53 -4.66 0.76 -17.35
CA LEU A 53 -4.14 2.07 -17.72
C LEU A 53 -3.37 2.76 -16.59
N HIS A 54 -3.04 2.03 -15.52
CA HIS A 54 -2.12 2.50 -14.50
C HIS A 54 -0.73 1.94 -14.77
N GLU A 55 0.30 2.78 -14.74
CA GLU A 55 1.70 2.36 -14.67
C GLU A 55 2.22 2.60 -13.25
N ILE A 56 3.02 1.66 -12.72
CA ILE A 56 3.57 1.73 -11.37
C ILE A 56 4.80 2.64 -11.37
N VAL A 57 4.79 3.63 -10.48
CA VAL A 57 5.91 4.55 -10.29
C VAL A 57 6.65 4.32 -8.97
N CYS A 58 5.98 3.72 -7.99
CA CYS A 58 6.58 3.31 -6.73
C CYS A 58 5.84 2.12 -6.11
N ILE A 59 6.60 1.28 -5.39
CA ILE A 59 6.06 0.31 -4.43
C ILE A 59 6.83 0.52 -3.13
N SER A 60 6.11 0.76 -2.04
CA SER A 60 6.67 0.82 -0.68
C SER A 60 6.23 -0.39 0.12
N GLY A 61 7.05 -0.78 1.11
CA GLY A 61 6.72 -1.91 1.97
C GLY A 61 7.38 -1.85 3.34
N MET A 62 6.64 -2.30 4.36
CA MET A 62 7.12 -2.56 5.71
C MET A 62 7.23 -4.08 5.89
N TRP A 63 8.47 -4.53 6.01
CA TRP A 63 8.81 -5.92 6.28
C TRP A 63 9.02 -6.15 7.77
N ILE A 64 8.35 -7.15 8.34
CA ILE A 64 8.53 -7.58 9.73
C ILE A 64 8.87 -9.07 9.74
N ASP A 65 9.96 -9.44 10.39
CA ASP A 65 10.37 -10.82 10.64
C ASP A 65 10.99 -10.97 12.04
N GLU A 66 11.64 -12.12 12.28
CA GLU A 66 12.29 -12.42 13.57
C GLU A 66 13.52 -11.52 13.83
N GLN A 67 14.10 -10.93 12.77
CA GLN A 67 15.28 -10.09 12.84
C GLN A 67 14.93 -8.61 13.06
N GLY A 68 13.69 -8.21 12.79
CA GLY A 68 13.16 -6.89 13.13
C GLY A 68 12.25 -6.33 12.05
N MET A 69 12.30 -5.01 11.90
CA MET A 69 11.50 -4.27 10.92
C MET A 69 12.35 -3.51 9.92
N LYS A 70 11.86 -3.45 8.69
CA LYS A 70 12.48 -2.69 7.60
C LYS A 70 11.42 -2.07 6.70
N LEU A 71 11.42 -0.75 6.65
CA LEU A 71 10.70 0.02 5.64
C LEU A 71 11.59 0.18 4.40
N PHE A 72 11.00 0.06 3.22
CA PHE A 72 11.71 0.22 1.95
C PHE A 72 10.77 0.73 0.86
N SER A 73 11.37 1.30 -0.18
CA SER A 73 10.69 1.75 -1.39
C SER A 73 11.49 1.36 -2.63
N PHE A 74 10.79 0.95 -3.69
CA PHE A 74 11.32 0.84 -5.04
C PHE A 74 10.60 1.87 -5.90
N SER A 75 11.31 2.79 -6.53
CA SER A 75 10.72 3.89 -7.30
C SER A 75 11.38 4.06 -8.66
N ARG A 76 10.70 4.81 -9.53
CA ARG A 76 11.20 5.18 -10.86
C ARG A 76 12.40 6.13 -10.87
N GLU A 77 12.82 6.61 -9.70
CA GLU A 77 14.09 7.32 -9.54
C GLU A 77 15.29 6.46 -9.94
N GLN A 78 15.26 5.18 -9.52
CA GLN A 78 16.42 4.28 -9.61
C GLN A 78 16.17 3.03 -10.45
N HIS A 79 14.90 2.74 -10.75
CA HIS A 79 14.48 1.49 -11.36
C HIS A 79 13.45 1.72 -12.46
N SER A 80 13.54 0.98 -13.55
CA SER A 80 12.41 0.82 -14.46
C SER A 80 11.24 0.12 -13.76
N GLU A 81 10.01 0.30 -14.26
CA GLU A 81 8.83 -0.38 -13.71
C GLU A 81 9.01 -1.91 -13.68
N ALA A 82 9.60 -2.50 -14.73
CA ALA A 82 9.90 -3.93 -14.78
C ALA A 82 10.87 -4.36 -13.66
N GLU A 83 11.85 -3.54 -13.31
CA GLU A 83 12.78 -3.81 -12.20
C GLU A 83 12.11 -3.66 -10.84
N ILE A 84 11.25 -2.65 -10.66
CA ILE A 84 10.42 -2.47 -9.46
C ILE A 84 9.57 -3.73 -9.23
N LEU A 85 8.83 -4.15 -10.25
CA LEU A 85 8.00 -5.35 -10.21
C LEU A 85 8.82 -6.59 -9.93
N LYS A 86 9.94 -6.81 -10.63
CA LYS A 86 10.81 -7.97 -10.42
C LYS A 86 11.34 -8.05 -8.99
N LYS A 87 11.75 -6.91 -8.41
CA LYS A 87 12.19 -6.84 -7.00
C LYS A 87 11.06 -7.24 -6.05
N PHE A 88 9.88 -6.64 -6.21
CA PHE A 88 8.71 -6.94 -5.39
C PHE A 88 8.28 -8.42 -5.50
N LEU A 89 8.13 -8.93 -6.72
CA LEU A 89 7.73 -10.32 -6.99
C LEU A 89 8.72 -11.33 -6.39
N SER A 90 10.02 -11.03 -6.38
CA SER A 90 11.05 -11.92 -5.81
C SER A 90 10.93 -12.14 -4.29
N ILE A 91 10.18 -11.29 -3.58
CA ILE A 91 9.92 -11.47 -2.15
C ILE A 91 9.08 -12.73 -1.92
N PHE A 92 8.09 -12.97 -2.79
CA PHE A 92 7.17 -14.11 -2.68
C PHE A 92 7.87 -15.43 -2.95
N ASP A 93 8.78 -15.47 -3.93
CA ASP A 93 9.57 -16.66 -4.25
C ASP A 93 10.46 -17.12 -3.09
N LYS A 94 10.96 -16.16 -2.29
CA LYS A 94 12.00 -16.42 -1.29
C LYS A 94 11.45 -16.58 0.12
N ARG A 95 10.40 -15.83 0.48
CA ARG A 95 10.03 -15.62 1.88
C ARG A 95 8.56 -15.90 2.20
N HIS A 96 7.68 -15.98 1.20
CA HIS A 96 6.26 -16.33 1.38
C HIS A 96 5.55 -15.59 2.54
N PRO A 97 5.62 -14.24 2.60
CA PRO A 97 5.07 -13.49 3.73
C PRO A 97 3.55 -13.58 3.84
N THR A 98 3.02 -13.25 5.00
CA THR A 98 1.65 -12.73 5.10
C THR A 98 1.65 -11.34 4.45
N LEU A 99 0.93 -11.19 3.35
CA LEU A 99 0.80 -9.90 2.66
C LEU A 99 -0.32 -9.09 3.32
N VAL A 100 -0.11 -7.81 3.55
CA VAL A 100 -1.09 -6.90 4.15
C VAL A 100 -1.18 -5.66 3.28
N SER A 101 -2.39 -5.21 3.00
CA SER A 101 -2.64 -4.00 2.20
C SER A 101 -3.92 -3.30 2.66
N TRP A 102 -4.14 -2.08 2.17
CA TRP A 102 -5.44 -1.44 2.19
C TRP A 102 -5.99 -1.39 0.77
N ASN A 103 -7.09 -2.09 0.49
CA ASN A 103 -7.68 -2.17 -0.86
C ASN A 103 -6.80 -2.85 -1.93
N GLY A 104 -5.76 -3.58 -1.53
CA GLY A 104 -4.83 -4.20 -2.46
C GLY A 104 -5.41 -5.33 -3.32
N SER A 105 -6.55 -5.92 -2.92
CA SER A 105 -7.21 -6.95 -3.74
C SER A 105 -7.99 -6.36 -4.90
N GLN A 106 -8.47 -5.11 -4.78
CA GLN A 106 -9.27 -4.46 -5.84
C GLN A 106 -8.44 -3.51 -6.69
N PHE A 107 -7.27 -3.06 -6.20
CA PHE A 107 -6.40 -2.15 -6.93
C PHE A 107 -4.99 -2.70 -7.12
N ASP A 108 -4.19 -2.81 -6.06
CA ASP A 108 -2.75 -3.02 -6.13
C ASP A 108 -2.36 -4.33 -6.84
N LEU A 109 -2.87 -5.47 -6.38
CA LEU A 109 -2.59 -6.77 -6.99
C LEU A 109 -3.12 -6.87 -8.43
N PRO A 110 -4.35 -6.40 -8.75
CA PRO A 110 -4.80 -6.29 -10.14
C PRO A 110 -3.89 -5.42 -11.03
N VAL A 111 -3.41 -4.26 -10.56
CA VAL A 111 -2.47 -3.43 -11.33
C VAL A 111 -1.15 -4.17 -11.52
N ILE A 112 -0.58 -4.74 -10.45
CA ILE A 112 0.63 -5.57 -10.50
C ILE A 112 0.45 -6.73 -11.49
N LEU A 113 -0.71 -7.38 -11.53
CA LEU A 113 -1.04 -8.44 -12.48
C LEU A 113 -0.94 -7.94 -13.92
N TYR A 114 -1.61 -6.84 -14.25
CA TYR A 114 -1.58 -6.29 -15.61
C TYR A 114 -0.16 -5.84 -16.01
N ARG A 115 0.56 -5.19 -15.09
CA ARG A 115 1.91 -4.68 -15.36
C ARG A 115 2.96 -5.77 -15.41
N ALA A 116 2.83 -6.83 -14.62
CA ALA A 116 3.67 -8.01 -14.75
C ALA A 116 3.48 -8.67 -16.12
N MET A 117 2.24 -8.86 -16.58
CA MET A 117 1.96 -9.40 -17.92
C MET A 117 2.49 -8.47 -19.04
N TYR A 118 2.26 -7.16 -18.92
CA TYR A 118 2.74 -6.16 -19.88
C TYR A 118 4.27 -6.21 -20.05
N HIS A 119 5.01 -6.40 -18.96
CA HIS A 119 6.48 -6.51 -18.96
C HIS A 119 7.00 -7.94 -19.18
N GLY A 120 6.12 -8.91 -19.46
CA GLY A 120 6.51 -10.31 -19.70
C GLY A 120 7.09 -11.04 -18.47
N LEU A 121 6.72 -10.61 -17.27
CA LEU A 121 7.17 -11.20 -16.01
C LEU A 121 6.26 -12.38 -15.59
N SER A 122 6.87 -13.39 -15.00
CA SER A 122 6.15 -14.52 -14.38
C SER A 122 6.15 -14.37 -12.86
N ALA A 123 5.00 -14.65 -12.23
CA ALA A 123 4.81 -14.49 -10.79
C ALA A 123 3.98 -15.64 -10.16
N PRO A 124 4.33 -16.93 -10.39
CA PRO A 124 3.55 -18.05 -9.88
C PRO A 124 3.47 -18.07 -8.35
N SER A 125 4.51 -17.61 -7.64
CA SER A 125 4.49 -17.55 -6.18
C SER A 125 3.39 -16.64 -5.63
N LEU A 126 3.04 -15.59 -6.37
CA LEU A 126 1.99 -14.64 -6.02
C LEU A 126 0.61 -15.06 -6.55
N PHE A 127 0.53 -15.57 -7.80
CA PHE A 127 -0.74 -15.77 -8.49
C PHE A 127 -1.21 -17.23 -8.66
N ASP A 128 -0.41 -18.24 -8.32
CA ASP A 128 -0.88 -19.63 -8.32
C ASP A 128 -1.98 -19.84 -7.27
N GLN A 129 -3.14 -20.32 -7.70
CA GLN A 129 -4.30 -20.58 -6.86
C GLN A 129 -4.50 -22.08 -6.58
N GLY A 130 -3.50 -22.90 -6.93
CA GLY A 130 -3.53 -24.34 -6.72
C GLY A 130 -3.54 -25.15 -8.01
N GLU A 131 -3.39 -24.49 -9.16
CA GLU A 131 -3.21 -25.14 -10.46
C GLU A 131 -1.83 -25.79 -10.57
N ILE A 132 -0.81 -25.21 -9.94
CA ILE A 132 0.56 -25.74 -9.93
C ILE A 132 0.86 -26.39 -8.58
N ASP A 133 0.75 -25.65 -7.48
CA ASP A 133 0.91 -26.17 -6.12
C ASP A 133 -0.43 -26.33 -5.43
N THR A 134 -0.96 -27.56 -5.41
CA THR A 134 -2.25 -27.89 -4.79
C THR A 134 -2.39 -27.45 -3.31
N GLN A 135 -1.29 -27.23 -2.58
CA GLN A 135 -1.34 -26.68 -1.22
C GLN A 135 -1.88 -25.24 -1.17
N LYS A 136 -1.78 -24.51 -2.29
CA LYS A 136 -2.29 -23.14 -2.45
C LYS A 136 -3.77 -23.05 -2.75
N ARG A 137 -4.48 -24.17 -2.95
CA ARG A 137 -5.93 -24.19 -3.25
C ARG A 137 -6.76 -23.30 -2.31
N TYR A 138 -6.41 -23.31 -1.03
CA TYR A 138 -7.04 -22.44 -0.03
C TYR A 138 -6.09 -21.41 0.57
N ASN A 139 -4.78 -21.54 0.36
CA ASN A 139 -3.72 -20.74 0.97
C ASN A 139 -2.91 -19.99 -0.10
N ASN A 140 -3.56 -19.07 -0.81
CA ASN A 140 -2.97 -18.23 -1.83
C ASN A 140 -3.32 -16.75 -1.61
N TYR A 141 -2.64 -15.84 -2.32
CA TYR A 141 -2.79 -14.39 -2.13
C TYR A 141 -4.08 -13.82 -2.76
N GLN A 142 -4.80 -14.58 -3.59
CA GLN A 142 -6.04 -14.14 -4.23
C GLN A 142 -7.30 -14.56 -3.45
N ASN A 143 -7.20 -15.61 -2.63
CA ASN A 143 -8.30 -16.08 -1.81
C ASN A 143 -8.59 -15.09 -0.69
N ARG A 144 -9.57 -14.21 -0.90
CA ARG A 144 -10.01 -13.19 0.07
C ARG A 144 -10.47 -13.75 1.43
N TYR A 145 -10.80 -15.03 1.52
CA TYR A 145 -11.20 -15.68 2.78
C TYR A 145 -10.03 -16.31 3.55
N HIS A 146 -8.82 -16.27 3.00
CA HIS A 146 -7.61 -16.78 3.65
C HIS A 146 -6.66 -15.66 4.03
N GLN A 147 -6.00 -15.77 5.18
CA GLN A 147 -5.09 -14.74 5.70
C GLN A 147 -3.70 -14.73 5.05
N ARG A 148 -3.56 -15.23 3.81
CA ARG A 148 -2.27 -15.19 3.10
C ARG A 148 -2.04 -13.79 2.54
N HIS A 149 -3.12 -13.18 2.05
CA HIS A 149 -3.26 -11.76 1.84
C HIS A 149 -4.37 -11.25 2.76
N VAL A 150 -4.08 -10.26 3.59
CA VAL A 150 -5.04 -9.57 4.43
C VAL A 150 -5.24 -8.17 3.84
N ASP A 151 -6.24 -8.04 2.97
CA ASP A 151 -6.73 -6.74 2.54
C ASP A 151 -7.62 -6.17 3.66
N LEU A 152 -7.09 -5.19 4.38
CA LEU A 152 -7.74 -4.61 5.55
C LEU A 152 -9.08 -3.99 5.22
N MET A 153 -9.19 -3.32 4.07
CA MET A 153 -10.44 -2.69 3.67
C MET A 153 -11.53 -3.75 3.45
N ASP A 154 -11.18 -4.87 2.82
CA ASP A 154 -12.12 -5.96 2.55
C ASP A 154 -12.56 -6.68 3.83
N VAL A 155 -11.61 -7.07 4.68
CA VAL A 155 -11.93 -7.81 5.91
C VAL A 155 -12.63 -6.95 6.96
N MET A 156 -12.30 -5.66 7.05
CA MET A 156 -12.98 -4.72 7.97
C MET A 156 -14.37 -4.34 7.47
N ALA A 157 -14.60 -4.34 6.15
CA ALA A 157 -15.92 -4.17 5.56
C ALA A 157 -16.81 -5.43 5.69
N MET A 158 -16.28 -6.51 6.27
CA MET A 158 -16.93 -7.81 6.35
C MET A 158 -17.36 -8.31 4.96
N PHE A 159 -16.51 -8.09 3.95
CA PHE A 159 -16.76 -8.49 2.57
C PHE A 159 -17.95 -7.80 1.88
N HIS A 160 -18.43 -6.69 2.43
CA HIS A 160 -19.52 -5.90 1.88
C HIS A 160 -19.04 -4.54 1.36
N ALA A 161 -19.06 -4.36 0.03
CA ALA A 161 -18.54 -3.14 -0.62
C ALA A 161 -19.13 -1.82 -0.10
N ARG A 162 -20.39 -1.84 0.36
CA ARG A 162 -21.05 -0.66 0.96
C ARG A 162 -20.41 -0.18 2.27
N HIS A 163 -19.59 -1.00 2.92
CA HIS A 163 -18.89 -0.65 4.16
C HIS A 163 -17.44 -0.22 3.91
N PHE A 164 -16.96 -0.18 2.66
CA PHE A 164 -15.62 0.30 2.36
C PHE A 164 -15.41 1.73 2.86
N GLN A 165 -14.29 1.94 3.53
CA GLN A 165 -13.85 3.23 4.06
C GLN A 165 -12.49 3.59 3.45
N LYS A 166 -12.15 4.87 3.45
CA LYS A 166 -10.79 5.28 3.08
C LYS A 166 -9.82 4.93 4.22
N LEU A 167 -8.57 4.61 3.87
CA LEU A 167 -7.50 4.40 4.85
C LEU A 167 -7.38 5.62 5.78
N ASP A 168 -7.46 6.81 5.18
CA ASP A 168 -7.35 8.08 5.87
C ASP A 168 -8.40 8.24 6.98
N ASP A 169 -9.68 7.96 6.68
CA ASP A 169 -10.77 8.07 7.65
C ASP A 169 -10.56 7.10 8.83
N VAL A 170 -10.12 5.87 8.54
CA VAL A 170 -9.92 4.82 9.55
C VAL A 170 -8.65 5.08 10.38
N ALA A 171 -7.59 5.60 9.77
CA ALA A 171 -6.37 5.99 10.46
C ALA A 171 -6.66 7.09 11.47
N HIS A 172 -7.34 8.17 11.05
CA HIS A 172 -7.74 9.25 11.94
C HIS A 172 -8.66 8.77 13.07
N LEU A 173 -9.65 7.92 12.77
CA LEU A 173 -10.55 7.33 13.77
C LEU A 173 -9.77 6.59 14.88
N LEU A 174 -8.65 5.95 14.52
CA LEU A 174 -7.82 5.18 15.44
C LEU A 174 -6.69 6.00 16.08
N GLY A 175 -6.56 7.29 15.74
CA GLY A 175 -5.52 8.17 16.25
C GLY A 175 -4.15 7.92 15.61
N TYR A 176 -4.14 7.45 14.36
CA TYR A 176 -2.96 7.36 13.51
C TYR A 176 -2.91 8.55 12.53
N PRO A 177 -1.76 8.85 11.89
CA PRO A 177 -1.58 10.08 11.14
C PRO A 177 -2.50 10.31 9.94
N GLY A 178 -2.97 9.25 9.28
CA GLY A 178 -3.64 9.39 7.99
C GLY A 178 -2.71 9.88 6.88
N LYS A 179 -3.27 10.34 5.76
CA LYS A 179 -2.54 10.92 4.64
C LYS A 179 -2.00 12.29 5.01
N ARG A 180 -0.74 12.54 4.66
CA ARG A 180 -0.09 13.85 4.88
C ARG A 180 -0.61 14.87 3.87
N GLY A 181 -1.03 16.06 4.33
CA GLY A 181 -1.33 17.20 3.46
C GLY A 181 -2.81 17.40 3.13
N ASP A 182 -3.09 18.01 1.97
CA ASP A 182 -4.41 18.51 1.55
C ASP A 182 -5.36 17.44 0.98
N GLY A 183 -4.97 16.16 1.04
CA GLY A 183 -5.73 15.05 0.47
C GLY A 183 -5.74 15.00 -1.07
N GLY A 184 -4.92 15.83 -1.74
CA GLY A 184 -4.78 15.86 -3.19
C GLY A 184 -4.00 14.66 -3.75
N TYR A 185 -4.29 14.32 -5.01
CA TYR A 185 -3.53 13.31 -5.76
C TYR A 185 -2.34 13.96 -6.46
N HIS A 186 -1.17 13.88 -5.83
CA HIS A 186 0.05 14.61 -6.24
C HIS A 186 1.05 13.76 -7.03
N VAL A 187 0.80 12.45 -7.20
CA VAL A 187 1.77 11.53 -7.82
C VAL A 187 2.26 12.00 -9.21
N PRO A 188 1.39 12.43 -10.14
CA PRO A 188 1.85 12.92 -11.45
C PRO A 188 2.73 14.17 -11.35
N GLU A 189 2.49 15.04 -10.37
CA GLU A 189 3.31 16.21 -10.12
C GLU A 189 4.68 15.83 -9.56
N TYR A 190 4.71 14.95 -8.56
CA TYR A 190 5.97 14.46 -7.99
C TYR A 190 6.84 13.79 -9.04
N VAL A 191 6.26 12.98 -9.93
CA VAL A 191 7.02 12.36 -11.03
C VAL A 191 7.54 13.42 -12.01
N ARG A 192 6.69 14.35 -12.44
CA ARG A 192 7.06 15.42 -13.40
C ARG A 192 8.17 16.31 -12.87
N ASN A 193 8.13 16.64 -11.58
CA ASN A 193 9.08 17.50 -10.90
C ASN A 193 10.27 16.72 -10.30
N GLN A 194 10.32 15.39 -10.48
CA GLN A 194 11.35 14.49 -9.94
C GLN A 194 11.47 14.55 -8.41
N GLU A 195 10.35 14.78 -7.71
CA GLU A 195 10.27 14.86 -6.24
C GLU A 195 10.13 13.47 -5.61
N TRP A 196 11.05 12.57 -5.94
CA TRP A 196 10.98 11.14 -5.58
C TRP A 196 10.97 10.89 -4.06
N THR A 197 11.66 11.71 -3.28
CA THR A 197 11.62 11.63 -1.80
C THR A 197 10.23 11.93 -1.26
N LYS A 198 9.49 12.89 -1.84
CA LYS A 198 8.11 13.18 -1.43
C LYS A 198 7.18 12.02 -1.80
N LEU A 199 7.32 11.49 -3.02
CA LEU A 199 6.52 10.37 -3.50
C LEU A 199 6.72 9.11 -2.65
N THR A 200 7.98 8.74 -2.39
CA THR A 200 8.30 7.57 -1.54
C THR A 200 7.84 7.78 -0.10
N SER A 201 8.03 8.98 0.47
CA SER A 201 7.55 9.28 1.82
C SER A 201 6.03 9.25 1.94
N TYR A 202 5.31 9.59 0.86
CA TYR A 202 3.86 9.52 0.78
C TYR A 202 3.39 8.06 0.78
N CYS A 203 3.91 7.23 -0.13
CA CYS A 203 3.58 5.80 -0.20
C CYS A 203 3.98 5.05 1.08
N GLU A 204 5.16 5.33 1.63
CA GLU A 204 5.60 4.82 2.94
C GLU A 204 4.65 5.24 4.08
N GLY A 205 4.05 6.43 4.00
CA GLY A 205 3.02 6.88 4.93
C GLY A 205 1.76 6.00 4.89
N ASP A 206 1.28 5.65 3.70
CA ASP A 206 0.12 4.75 3.54
C ASP A 206 0.45 3.32 4.00
N VAL A 207 1.67 2.83 3.74
CA VAL A 207 2.18 1.56 4.30
C VAL A 207 2.20 1.57 5.83
N LEU A 208 2.69 2.65 6.44
CA LEU A 208 2.77 2.79 7.90
C LEU A 208 1.39 2.85 8.55
N ASN A 209 0.46 3.63 7.99
CA ASN A 209 -0.92 3.66 8.46
C ASN A 209 -1.57 2.26 8.34
N THR A 210 -1.39 1.58 7.21
CA THR A 210 -1.89 0.22 6.99
C THR A 210 -1.31 -0.76 8.02
N TRP A 211 -0.02 -0.66 8.34
CA TRP A 211 0.64 -1.48 9.37
C TRP A 211 0.05 -1.25 10.76
N LEU A 212 -0.16 0.01 11.15
CA LEU A 212 -0.72 0.38 12.46
C LEU A 212 -2.17 -0.11 12.60
N VAL A 213 -2.99 0.06 11.55
CA VAL A 213 -4.35 -0.48 11.51
C VAL A 213 -4.34 -2.01 11.59
N TYR A 214 -3.41 -2.68 10.90
CA TYR A 214 -3.28 -4.13 10.92
C TYR A 214 -3.00 -4.67 12.33
N ILE A 215 -1.99 -4.15 13.03
CA ILE A 215 -1.67 -4.64 14.39
C ILE A 215 -2.81 -4.33 15.38
N ARG A 216 -3.53 -3.21 15.20
CA ARG A 216 -4.70 -2.89 16.00
C ARG A 216 -5.86 -3.86 15.75
N TRP A 217 -6.06 -4.24 14.50
CA TRP A 217 -7.06 -5.24 14.09
C TRP A 217 -6.71 -6.65 14.60
N LEU A 218 -5.43 -7.03 14.58
CA LEU A 218 -4.98 -8.29 15.20
C LEU A 218 -5.26 -8.33 16.71
N LEU A 219 -5.02 -7.23 17.41
CA LEU A 219 -5.36 -7.11 18.84
C LEU A 219 -6.87 -7.24 19.07
N LEU A 220 -7.70 -6.58 18.26
CA LEU A 220 -9.17 -6.70 18.32
C LEU A 220 -9.63 -8.16 18.17
N LYS A 221 -8.96 -8.92 17.31
CA LYS A 221 -9.26 -10.34 17.06
C LYS A 221 -8.67 -11.31 18.09
N GLY A 222 -7.91 -10.82 19.07
CA GLY A 222 -7.18 -11.68 20.01
C GLY A 222 -6.03 -12.48 19.37
N GLN A 223 -5.58 -12.10 18.18
CA GLN A 223 -4.42 -12.72 17.50
C GLN A 223 -3.07 -12.09 17.90
N LEU A 224 -3.14 -11.04 18.71
CA LEU A 224 -2.04 -10.30 19.31
C LEU A 224 -2.44 -9.94 20.74
N LEU A 225 -1.55 -10.14 21.72
CA LEU A 225 -1.81 -9.73 23.10
C LEU A 225 -1.51 -8.23 23.26
N LEU A 226 -2.10 -7.61 24.28
CA LEU A 226 -1.88 -6.18 24.54
C LEU A 226 -0.39 -5.82 24.74
N PRO A 227 0.42 -6.60 25.51
CA PRO A 227 1.84 -6.30 25.64
C PRO A 227 2.60 -6.38 24.31
N ASP A 228 2.26 -7.35 23.44
CA ASP A 228 2.88 -7.51 22.13
C ASP A 228 2.51 -6.35 21.19
N TYR A 229 1.24 -5.91 21.22
CA TYR A 229 0.79 -4.73 20.49
C TYR A 229 1.56 -3.48 20.92
N GLN A 230 1.66 -3.25 22.23
CA GLN A 230 2.39 -2.10 22.78
C GLN A 230 3.87 -2.16 22.37
N HIS A 231 4.49 -3.33 22.42
CA HIS A 231 5.86 -3.51 21.95
C HIS A 231 6.01 -3.15 20.47
N LEU A 232 5.13 -3.66 19.59
CA LEU A 232 5.19 -3.35 18.15
C LEU A 232 4.99 -1.86 17.84
N VAL A 233 4.08 -1.19 18.55
CA VAL A 233 3.90 0.27 18.45
C VAL A 233 5.17 1.00 18.86
N GLN A 234 5.74 0.69 20.04
CA GLN A 234 6.96 1.34 20.51
C GLN A 234 8.15 1.06 19.59
N SER A 235 8.31 -0.17 19.10
CA SER A 235 9.34 -0.52 18.12
C SER A 235 9.17 0.24 16.82
N THR A 236 7.92 0.45 16.36
CA THR A 236 7.64 1.24 15.16
C THR A 236 8.05 2.70 15.37
N ILE A 237 7.67 3.31 16.50
CA ILE A 237 8.05 4.68 16.86
C ILE A 237 9.58 4.82 16.91
N GLN A 238 10.26 3.92 17.62
CA GLN A 238 11.72 3.94 17.75
C GLN A 238 12.42 3.75 16.40
N TYR A 239 11.90 2.86 15.55
CA TYR A 239 12.44 2.66 14.21
C TYR A 239 12.29 3.93 13.36
N LEU A 240 11.12 4.58 13.37
CA LEU A 240 10.88 5.81 12.62
C LEU A 240 11.74 6.99 13.12
N HIS A 241 12.15 7.00 14.39
CA HIS A 241 13.13 7.99 14.87
C HIS A 241 14.49 7.87 14.18
N THR A 242 14.82 6.70 13.59
CA THR A 242 16.02 6.50 12.77
C THR A 242 15.85 6.90 11.30
N GLN A 243 14.63 7.32 10.90
CA GLN A 243 14.25 7.65 9.53
C GLN A 243 13.83 9.14 9.45
N PRO A 244 14.77 10.07 9.18
CA PRO A 244 14.47 11.52 9.20
C PRO A 244 13.30 11.95 8.31
N GLN A 245 13.07 11.26 7.18
CA GLN A 245 11.94 11.51 6.27
C GLN A 245 10.55 11.23 6.88
N HIS A 246 10.50 10.64 8.07
CA HIS A 246 9.27 10.36 8.81
C HIS A 246 9.13 11.17 10.11
N ALA A 247 9.94 12.21 10.30
CA ALA A 247 9.81 13.10 11.44
C ALA A 247 8.42 13.76 11.51
N GLU A 248 7.87 14.18 10.37
CA GLU A 248 6.51 14.73 10.30
C GLU A 248 5.44 13.69 10.65
N PHE A 249 5.58 12.46 10.15
CA PHE A 249 4.65 11.36 10.49
C PHE A 249 4.60 11.12 11.99
N LEU A 250 5.76 11.10 12.67
CA LEU A 250 5.83 10.96 14.12
C LEU A 250 5.23 12.15 14.86
N ALA A 251 5.43 13.38 14.36
CA ALA A 251 4.85 14.58 14.96
C ALA A 251 3.31 14.54 14.89
N VAL A 252 2.76 14.22 13.72
CA VAL A 252 1.31 14.09 13.51
C VAL A 252 0.75 12.91 14.30
N TRP A 253 1.45 11.77 14.36
CA TRP A 253 1.01 10.61 15.14
C TRP A 253 0.90 10.97 16.63
N ARG A 254 1.89 11.68 17.17
CA ARG A 254 1.86 12.13 18.58
C ARG A 254 0.67 13.04 18.89
N GLU A 255 0.27 13.89 17.95
CA GLU A 255 -0.90 14.76 18.11
C GLU A 255 -2.21 13.97 18.01
N THR A 256 -2.36 13.19 16.93
CA THR A 256 -3.58 12.42 16.64
C THR A 256 -3.83 11.31 17.65
N SER A 257 -2.78 10.68 18.20
CA SER A 257 -2.94 9.61 19.19
C SER A 257 -3.62 10.11 20.47
N ARG A 258 -3.42 11.37 20.86
CA ARG A 258 -4.06 12.01 22.02
C ARG A 258 -5.56 12.20 21.86
N GLN A 259 -6.08 12.09 20.63
CA GLN A 259 -7.50 12.27 20.35
C GLN A 259 -8.32 11.00 20.62
N THR A 260 -7.69 9.86 20.92
CA THR A 260 -8.40 8.61 21.20
C THR A 260 -8.05 8.03 22.57
N ALA A 261 -9.04 7.37 23.19
CA ALA A 261 -8.85 6.75 24.50
C ALA A 261 -7.80 5.61 24.50
N PHE A 262 -7.54 4.99 23.34
CA PHE A 262 -6.68 3.83 23.23
C PHE A 262 -5.23 4.20 22.89
N THR A 263 -5.02 5.10 21.92
CA THR A 263 -3.68 5.47 21.43
C THR A 263 -3.05 6.66 22.17
N GLN A 264 -3.76 7.31 23.10
CA GLN A 264 -3.20 8.41 23.91
C GLN A 264 -1.95 8.02 24.72
N PHE A 265 -1.72 6.72 24.93
CA PHE A 265 -0.56 6.20 25.65
C PHE A 265 0.61 5.77 24.74
N ASP A 266 0.46 5.88 23.42
CA ASP A 266 1.50 5.46 22.46
C ASP A 266 2.76 6.33 22.57
N PHE A 267 2.60 7.61 22.94
CA PHE A 267 3.72 8.53 23.18
C PHE A 267 3.71 8.96 24.65
N PRO A 268 4.38 8.22 25.54
CA PRO A 268 4.48 8.62 26.93
C PRO A 268 5.15 10.00 27.03
N THR A 269 4.57 10.89 27.83
CA THR A 269 5.23 12.13 28.20
C THR A 269 6.53 11.76 28.94
N PRO A 270 7.67 12.40 28.63
CA PRO A 270 8.86 12.24 29.48
C PRO A 270 8.43 12.52 30.92
N THR A 271 8.63 11.56 31.81
CA THR A 271 8.51 11.80 33.25
C THR A 271 9.59 12.82 33.62
N ASP A 272 9.17 13.98 34.13
CA ASP A 272 10.06 14.99 34.74
C ASP A 272 10.91 14.39 35.88
#